data_AF-A0A960PRW4-F1
#
_entry.id   AF-A0A960PRW4-F1
#
_cell.length_a   1.000
_cell.length_b   1.000
_cell.length_c   1.000
_cell.angle_alpha   90.00
_cell.angle_beta   90.00
_cell.angle_gamma   90.00
#
_symmetry.space_group_name_H-M   'P 1'
#
loop_
_entity.id
_entity.type
_entity.pdbx_description
1 polymer ?
#
loop_
_entity_poly.entity_id
_entity_poly.type
_entity_poly.pdbx_seq_one_letter_code
_entity_poly.pdbx_strand_id
1 'polypeptide(L)'
;MKCQRARDLLTAGPANQPGRLDDHLAGCPSCRLFAERMSAVRRELRSHHTAVEPDGAFSARVLSRLPGSGRERATDLLGWAALRLLPVAVVLALLLGGWSLAASPSPQTLLSSVDQDPIAWALGDEANP
;
A
#
# COMPACT_ATOMS: atom_id res chain seq x y z
N MET A 1 -28.28 28.26 -8.58
CA MET A 1 -28.69 27.67 -7.28
C MET A 1 -29.47 28.72 -6.48
N LYS A 2 -30.49 28.34 -5.70
CA LYS A 2 -31.23 29.28 -4.81
C LYS A 2 -30.41 29.57 -3.55
N CYS A 3 -30.43 30.80 -3.04
CA CYS A 3 -29.65 31.20 -1.85
C CYS A 3 -29.96 30.35 -0.60
N GLN A 4 -31.22 29.92 -0.43
CA GLN A 4 -31.61 29.06 0.69
C GLN A 4 -30.88 27.70 0.63
N ARG A 5 -30.86 27.06 -0.54
CA ARG A 5 -30.11 25.82 -0.74
C ARG A 5 -28.60 26.00 -0.52
N ALA A 6 -28.04 27.14 -0.91
CA ALA A 6 -26.64 27.46 -0.65
C ALA A 6 -26.36 27.55 0.86
N ARG A 7 -27.25 28.20 1.61
CA ARG A 7 -27.17 28.29 3.07
C ARG A 7 -27.27 26.94 3.75
N ASP A 8 -28.21 26.09 3.30
CA ASP A 8 -28.38 24.74 3.84
C ASP A 8 -27.11 23.89 3.63
N LEU A 9 -26.46 24.02 2.48
CA LEU A 9 -25.18 23.35 2.22
C LEU A 9 -24.05 23.91 3.09
N LEU A 10 -24.01 25.21 3.30
CA LEU A 10 -23.01 25.85 4.17
C LEU A 10 -23.18 25.45 5.63
N THR A 11 -24.40 25.19 6.11
CA THR A 11 -24.67 24.77 7.50
C THR A 11 -24.49 23.27 7.71
N ALA A 12 -24.95 22.42 6.78
CA ALA A 12 -24.84 20.96 6.87
C ALA A 12 -23.39 20.44 6.82
N GLY A 13 -22.43 21.27 6.40
CA GLY A 13 -21.05 20.87 6.16
C GLY A 13 -20.83 20.47 4.70
N PRO A 14 -19.57 20.32 4.26
CA PRO A 14 -19.25 20.09 2.85
C PRO A 14 -19.85 18.76 2.38
N ALA A 15 -21.03 18.81 1.78
CA ALA A 15 -21.60 17.70 1.03
C ALA A 15 -20.95 17.63 -0.37
N ASN A 16 -21.06 16.46 -1.02
CA ASN A 16 -20.42 16.03 -2.28
C ASN A 16 -20.67 16.89 -3.55
N GLN A 17 -20.94 18.19 -3.46
CA GLN A 17 -21.15 19.09 -4.61
C GLN A 17 -20.42 20.44 -4.47
N PRO A 18 -19.07 20.45 -4.34
CA PRO A 18 -18.31 21.68 -4.16
C PRO A 18 -18.47 22.67 -5.34
N GLY A 19 -18.36 22.19 -6.59
CA GLY A 19 -18.33 23.09 -7.76
C GLY A 19 -19.56 23.99 -7.92
N ARG A 20 -20.78 23.47 -7.69
CA ARG A 20 -22.01 24.27 -7.80
C ARG A 20 -22.17 25.30 -6.68
N LEU A 21 -21.55 25.06 -5.52
CA LEU A 21 -21.56 26.01 -4.42
C LEU A 21 -20.55 27.12 -4.69
N ASP A 22 -19.36 26.79 -5.17
CA ASP A 22 -18.31 27.75 -5.50
C ASP A 22 -18.76 28.75 -6.57
N ASP A 23 -19.40 28.27 -7.65
CA ASP A 23 -19.99 29.11 -8.69
C ASP A 23 -21.04 30.10 -8.12
N HIS A 24 -21.84 29.65 -7.16
CA HIS A 24 -22.85 30.50 -6.53
C HIS A 24 -22.22 31.55 -5.59
N LEU A 25 -21.17 31.18 -4.85
CA LEU A 25 -20.47 32.10 -3.96
C LEU A 25 -19.72 33.19 -4.73
N ALA A 26 -19.25 32.88 -5.95
CA ALA A 26 -18.67 33.88 -6.85
C ALA A 26 -19.71 34.92 -7.31
N GLY A 27 -20.95 34.49 -7.56
CA GLY A 27 -22.04 35.36 -8.05
C GLY A 27 -22.92 36.01 -6.98
N CYS A 28 -22.83 35.59 -5.71
CA CYS A 28 -23.76 36.04 -4.65
C CYS A 28 -23.02 36.57 -3.41
N PRO A 29 -22.87 37.90 -3.24
CA PRO A 29 -22.09 38.48 -2.16
C PRO A 29 -22.67 38.21 -0.77
N SER A 30 -23.99 38.09 -0.64
CA SER A 30 -24.65 37.79 0.64
C SER A 30 -24.35 36.37 1.12
N CYS A 31 -24.30 35.39 0.20
CA CYS A 31 -23.92 34.02 0.52
C CYS A 31 -22.41 33.90 0.83
N ARG A 32 -21.57 34.69 0.15
CA ARG A 32 -20.13 34.77 0.46
C ARG A 32 -19.86 35.28 1.86
N LEU A 33 -20.47 36.39 2.25
CA LEU A 33 -20.37 36.93 3.62
C LEU A 33 -20.86 35.93 4.67
N PHE A 34 -21.93 35.18 4.38
CA PHE A 34 -22.41 34.13 5.26
C PHE A 34 -21.41 32.98 5.40
N ALA A 35 -20.82 32.53 4.29
CA ALA A 35 -19.78 31.50 4.29
C ALA A 35 -18.55 31.92 5.10
N GLU A 36 -18.11 33.18 4.95
CA GLU A 36 -17.00 33.75 5.72
C GLU A 36 -17.30 33.74 7.22
N ARG A 37 -18.49 34.21 7.64
CA ARG A 37 -18.91 34.19 9.05
C ARG A 37 -18.94 32.77 9.62
N MET A 38 -19.51 31.81 8.88
CA MET A 38 -19.50 30.40 9.28
C MET A 38 -18.08 29.84 9.40
N SER A 39 -17.19 30.22 8.49
CA SER A 39 -15.78 29.80 8.55
C SER A 39 -15.07 30.33 9.79
N ALA A 40 -15.38 31.57 10.20
CA ALA A 40 -14.85 32.20 11.41
C ALA A 40 -15.39 31.50 12.67
N VAL A 41 -16.69 31.26 12.76
CA VAL A 41 -17.31 30.53 13.88
C VAL A 41 -16.72 29.11 14.02
N ARG A 42 -16.55 28.37 12.92
CA ARG A 42 -15.92 27.04 12.94
C ARG A 42 -14.47 27.06 13.36
N ARG A 43 -13.76 28.17 13.12
CA ARG A 43 -12.36 28.34 13.54
C ARG A 43 -12.30 28.57 15.05
N GLU A 44 -13.17 29.44 15.55
CA GLU A 44 -13.30 29.74 16.97
C GLU A 44 -13.71 28.49 17.77
N LEU A 45 -14.71 27.75 17.28
CA LEU A 45 -15.10 26.47 17.91
C LEU A 45 -13.95 25.46 17.92
N ARG A 46 -13.10 25.44 16.89
CA ARG A 46 -11.91 24.59 16.83
C ARG A 46 -10.81 25.06 17.76
N SER A 47 -10.66 26.35 18.05
CA SER A 47 -9.66 26.82 19.01
C SER A 47 -10.07 26.57 20.46
N HIS A 48 -11.38 26.58 20.75
CA HIS A 48 -11.90 26.40 22.11
C HIS A 48 -12.39 25.00 22.42
N HIS A 49 -12.27 24.04 21.49
CA HIS A 49 -12.60 22.66 21.82
C HIS A 49 -11.55 22.09 22.77
N THR A 50 -12.00 21.54 23.90
CA THR A 50 -11.20 20.60 24.67
C THR A 50 -10.99 19.34 23.83
N ALA A 51 -9.74 18.89 23.72
CA ALA A 51 -9.44 17.60 23.11
C ALA A 51 -10.15 16.51 23.93
N VAL A 52 -11.25 15.99 23.39
CA VAL A 52 -11.93 14.83 23.95
C VAL A 52 -11.24 13.62 23.35
N GLU A 53 -10.46 12.92 24.17
CA GLU A 53 -9.85 11.67 23.76
C GLU A 53 -10.97 10.65 23.49
N PRO A 54 -11.10 10.14 22.26
CA PRO A 54 -12.10 9.12 21.98
C PRO A 54 -11.75 7.82 22.70
N ASP A 55 -12.76 7.01 23.05
CA ASP A 55 -12.48 5.69 23.63
C ASP A 55 -11.69 4.79 22.65
N GLY A 56 -10.93 3.83 23.17
CA GLY A 56 -10.06 2.97 22.35
C GLY A 56 -10.80 2.13 21.29
N ALA A 57 -12.12 1.96 21.42
CA ALA A 57 -12.96 1.24 20.46
C ALA A 57 -13.61 2.17 19.42
N PHE A 58 -13.43 3.48 19.52
CA PHE A 58 -14.03 4.48 18.63
C PHE A 58 -13.63 4.25 17.18
N SER A 59 -12.32 4.09 16.94
CA SER A 59 -11.80 3.85 15.59
C SER A 59 -12.41 2.59 14.96
N ALA A 60 -12.57 1.51 15.74
CA ALA A 60 -13.21 0.28 15.25
C ALA A 60 -14.68 0.50 14.87
N ARG A 61 -15.45 1.22 15.71
CA ARG A 61 -16.87 1.53 15.44
C ARG A 61 -17.05 2.45 14.24
N VAL A 62 -16.14 3.40 14.04
CA VAL A 62 -16.15 4.28 12.87
C VAL A 62 -15.84 3.48 11.61
N LEU A 63 -14.75 2.71 11.61
CA LEU A 63 -14.35 1.88 10.47
C LEU A 63 -15.39 0.83 10.09
N SER A 64 -16.13 0.26 11.05
CA SER A 64 -17.20 -0.70 10.73
C SER A 64 -18.41 -0.08 10.04
N ARG A 65 -18.58 1.26 10.12
CA ARG A 65 -19.74 1.99 9.58
C ARG A 65 -19.44 2.74 8.28
N LEU A 66 -18.17 2.95 7.96
CA LEU A 66 -17.81 3.58 6.69
C LEU A 66 -18.02 2.56 5.55
N PRO A 67 -18.75 2.93 4.48
CA PRO A 67 -18.86 2.08 3.29
C PRO A 67 -17.46 1.93 2.65
N GLY A 68 -17.02 0.69 2.47
CA GLY A 68 -15.73 0.34 1.84
C GLY A 68 -14.51 0.27 2.77
N SER A 69 -14.66 0.41 4.09
CA SER A 69 -13.53 0.30 5.03
C SER A 69 -13.53 -1.02 5.79
N GLY A 70 -12.66 -1.92 5.35
CA GLY A 70 -12.24 -3.05 6.17
C GLY A 70 -11.64 -4.15 5.30
N ARG A 71 -12.43 -4.67 4.36
CA ARG A 71 -12.01 -5.81 3.52
C ARG A 71 -11.61 -5.38 2.12
N GLU A 72 -12.41 -4.53 1.46
CA GLU A 72 -12.20 -4.11 0.07
C GLU A 72 -10.97 -3.18 -0.11
N ARG A 73 -10.82 -2.17 0.76
CA ARG A 73 -9.61 -1.30 0.73
C ARG A 73 -8.32 -2.03 1.08
N ALA A 74 -8.39 -3.01 2.00
CA ALA A 74 -7.21 -3.80 2.35
C ALA A 74 -6.76 -4.65 1.16
N THR A 75 -7.71 -5.23 0.41
CA THR A 75 -7.40 -5.99 -0.82
C THR A 75 -6.82 -5.10 -1.93
N ASP A 76 -7.27 -3.86 -2.08
CA ASP A 76 -6.70 -2.94 -3.07
C ASP A 76 -5.26 -2.54 -2.73
N LEU A 77 -4.96 -2.26 -1.46
CA LEU A 77 -3.61 -1.93 -1.03
C LEU A 77 -2.65 -3.12 -1.17
N LEU A 78 -3.13 -4.33 -0.84
CA LEU A 78 -2.36 -5.57 -1.03
C LEU A 78 -2.13 -5.87 -2.51
N GLY A 79 -3.14 -5.68 -3.36
CA GLY A 79 -3.03 -5.86 -4.81
C GLY A 79 -2.02 -4.90 -5.42
N TRP A 80 -2.03 -3.64 -5.00
CA TRP A 80 -1.08 -2.64 -5.47
C TRP A 80 0.35 -2.88 -4.98
N ALA A 81 0.53 -3.29 -3.72
CA ALA A 81 1.83 -3.67 -3.18
C ALA A 81 2.40 -4.89 -3.89
N ALA A 82 1.57 -5.91 -4.15
CA ALA A 82 1.97 -7.10 -4.90
C ALA A 82 2.42 -6.75 -6.32
N LEU A 83 1.69 -5.88 -7.02
CA LEU A 83 2.05 -5.43 -8.37
C LEU A 83 3.43 -4.73 -8.39
N ARG A 84 3.72 -3.95 -7.35
CA ARG A 84 4.96 -3.17 -7.26
C ARG A 84 6.17 -4.02 -6.88
N LEU A 85 5.97 -5.07 -6.11
CA LEU A 85 7.02 -6.01 -5.68
C LEU A 85 7.35 -7.07 -6.74
N LEU A 86 6.41 -7.36 -7.64
CA LEU A 86 6.57 -8.35 -8.71
C LEU A 86 7.86 -8.17 -9.55
N PRO A 87 8.19 -6.97 -10.09
CA PRO A 87 9.42 -6.81 -10.88
C PRO A 87 10.69 -7.05 -10.05
N VAL A 88 10.69 -6.67 -8.77
CA VAL A 88 11.83 -6.91 -7.86
C VAL A 88 12.00 -8.41 -7.61
N ALA A 89 10.89 -9.12 -7.39
CA ALA A 89 10.90 -10.57 -7.21
C ALA A 89 11.40 -11.30 -8.49
N VAL A 90 11.00 -10.83 -9.68
CA VAL A 90 11.48 -11.39 -10.97
C VAL A 90 12.98 -11.18 -11.16
N VAL A 91 13.49 -9.96 -10.90
CA VAL A 91 14.93 -9.67 -10.99
C VAL A 91 15.72 -10.54 -10.01
N LEU A 92 15.23 -10.66 -8.77
CA LEU A 92 15.87 -11.49 -7.75
C LEU A 92 15.89 -12.97 -8.17
N ALA A 93 14.78 -13.49 -8.71
CA ALA A 93 14.70 -14.86 -9.20
C ALA A 93 15.67 -15.10 -10.39
N LEU A 94 15.80 -14.14 -11.31
CA LEU A 94 16.74 -14.22 -12.43
C LEU A 94 18.19 -14.20 -11.96
N LEU A 95 18.53 -13.38 -10.97
CA LEU A 95 19.87 -13.33 -10.38
C LEU A 95 20.22 -14.65 -9.70
N LEU A 96 19.31 -15.19 -8.90
CA LEU A 96 19.50 -16.47 -8.19
C LEU A 96 19.60 -17.65 -9.18
N GLY A 97 18.73 -17.68 -10.20
CA GLY A 97 18.78 -18.68 -11.26
C GLY A 97 20.09 -18.60 -12.04
N GLY A 98 20.50 -17.41 -12.48
CA GLY A 98 21.76 -17.20 -13.19
C GLY A 98 22.99 -17.62 -12.38
N TRP A 99 23.00 -17.31 -11.08
CA TRP A 99 24.05 -17.76 -10.16
C TRP A 99 24.09 -19.28 -10.05
N SER A 100 22.93 -19.94 -9.93
CA SER A 100 22.88 -21.40 -9.86
C SER A 100 23.40 -22.07 -11.14
N LEU A 101 23.12 -21.51 -12.32
CA LEU A 101 23.64 -22.02 -13.59
C LEU A 101 25.14 -21.73 -13.78
N ALA A 102 25.66 -20.63 -13.21
CA ALA A 102 27.08 -20.33 -13.25
C ALA A 102 27.89 -21.19 -12.25
N ALA A 103 27.27 -21.57 -11.13
CA ALA A 103 27.89 -22.38 -10.09
C ALA A 103 27.77 -23.89 -10.34
N SER A 104 26.96 -24.34 -11.31
CA SER A 104 26.89 -25.75 -11.65
C SER A 104 28.23 -26.23 -12.24
N PRO A 105 28.86 -27.27 -11.64
CA PRO A 105 30.11 -27.80 -12.16
C PRO A 105 29.91 -28.26 -13.60
N SER A 106 30.85 -27.93 -14.47
CA SER A 106 30.75 -28.31 -15.88
C SER A 106 30.60 -29.84 -15.99
N PRO A 107 29.78 -30.35 -16.93
CA PRO A 107 29.54 -31.79 -17.06
C PRO A 107 30.83 -32.58 -17.33
N GLN A 108 31.87 -31.91 -17.85
CA GLN A 108 33.18 -32.51 -18.08
C GLN A 108 33.91 -32.85 -16.78
N THR A 109 33.78 -32.00 -15.75
CA THR A 109 34.30 -32.27 -14.40
C THR A 109 33.67 -33.50 -13.74
N LEU A 110 32.39 -33.77 -14.03
CA LEU A 110 31.68 -34.94 -13.50
C LEU A 110 32.04 -36.24 -14.26
N LEU A 111 32.40 -36.13 -15.53
CA LEU A 111 32.87 -37.28 -16.32
C LEU A 111 34.33 -37.63 -16.00
N SER A 112 35.18 -36.63 -15.71
CA SER A 112 36.57 -36.85 -15.30
C SER A 112 36.72 -37.45 -13.90
N SER A 113 35.73 -37.29 -13.01
CA SER A 113 35.74 -37.94 -11.68
C SER A 113 35.35 -39.43 -11.71
N VAL A 114 34.87 -39.94 -12.84
CA VAL A 114 34.49 -41.37 -13.01
C VAL A 114 35.67 -42.23 -13.46
N ASP A 115 36.78 -41.62 -13.91
CA ASP A 115 37.99 -42.31 -14.39
C ASP A 115 39.04 -42.56 -13.27
N GLN A 116 38.64 -42.42 -12.01
CA GLN A 116 39.45 -42.90 -10.89
C GLN A 116 39.28 -44.43 -10.80
N ASP A 117 40.21 -45.15 -11.42
CA ASP A 117 40.32 -46.61 -11.45
C ASP A 117 39.86 -47.28 -10.13
N PRO A 118 38.68 -47.89 -10.08
CA PRO A 118 38.18 -48.55 -8.87
C PRO A 118 38.91 -49.88 -8.59
N ILE A 119 40.00 -50.20 -9.30
CA ILE A 119 40.71 -51.49 -9.22
C ILE A 119 42.14 -51.32 -8.67
N ALA A 120 42.67 -50.10 -8.62
CA ALA A 120 44.03 -49.84 -8.10
C ALA A 120 44.19 -50.20 -6.61
N TRP A 121 43.12 -50.12 -5.81
CA TRP A 121 43.13 -50.56 -4.40
C TRP A 121 42.91 -52.07 -4.23
N ALA A 122 42.42 -52.77 -5.26
CA ALA A 122 42.08 -54.19 -5.16
C ALA A 122 43.25 -55.14 -5.49
N LEU A 123 44.35 -54.62 -6.06
CA LEU A 123 45.51 -55.43 -6.52
C LEU A 123 46.82 -55.12 -5.78
N GLY A 124 46.78 -54.29 -4.72
CA GLY A 124 47.97 -53.70 -4.12
C GLY A 124 48.66 -54.46 -2.98
N ASP A 125 48.12 -55.58 -2.47
CA ASP A 125 48.61 -56.17 -1.21
C ASP A 125 49.26 -57.57 -1.30
N GLU A 126 49.42 -58.18 -2.49
CA GLU A 126 49.85 -59.60 -2.58
C GLU A 126 51.29 -59.83 -3.08
N ALA A 127 52.17 -58.83 -3.10
CA ALA A 127 53.54 -59.02 -3.58
C ALA A 127 54.61 -58.32 -2.73
N ASN A 128 54.85 -58.83 -1.52
CA ASN A 128 56.19 -58.74 -0.93
C ASN A 128 56.46 -59.93 0.04
N PRO A 129 57.21 -60.97 -0.40
CA PRO A 129 57.71 -62.02 0.49
C PRO A 129 58.89 -61.57 1.36
#